data_AF-A0A420MWG2-F1
#
_entry.id   AF-A0A420MWG2-F1
#
_cell.length_a   1.000
_cell.length_b   1.000
_cell.length_c   1.000
_cell.angle_alpha   90.00
_cell.angle_beta   90.00
_cell.angle_gamma   90.00
#
_symmetry.space_group_name_H-M   'P 1'
#
loop_
_entity.id
_entity.type
_entity.pdbx_description
1 polymer ?
#
loop_
_entity_poly.entity_id
_entity_poly.type
_entity_poly.pdbx_seq_one_letter_code
_entity_poly.pdbx_strand_id
1 'polypeptide(L)'
;MTVKTYTAERKPNSDGKPDAIADWTPSEENVQVPMPDFLTPDLHGDGRSDLIIPYQNARGMLELFLSQKNGAGLAAVQEVKQTNFPWVVKSNFMAMDITGTGVADVVQIFPNGQNLSFCNFPGVANESNSGSIGLADGIQTDTTYGFDNTIGFS
;
A
#
# COMPACT_ATOMS: atom_id res chain seq x y z
N MET A 1 12.22 3.49 0.90
CA MET A 1 13.42 2.73 0.47
C MET A 1 14.44 3.72 -0.10
N THR A 2 15.73 3.53 0.14
CA THR A 2 16.78 4.40 -0.43
C THR A 2 17.44 3.65 -1.59
N VAL A 3 17.41 4.21 -2.79
CA VAL A 3 17.97 3.57 -3.99
C VAL A 3 19.15 4.41 -4.51
N LYS A 4 20.27 3.74 -4.78
CA LYS A 4 21.37 4.31 -5.55
C LYS A 4 21.09 4.12 -7.03
N THR A 5 21.00 5.20 -7.79
CA THR A 5 20.95 5.13 -9.25
C THR A 5 22.38 5.24 -9.79
N TYR A 6 22.64 4.57 -10.91
CA TYR A 6 23.94 4.60 -11.57
C TYR A 6 23.76 5.06 -13.01
N THR A 7 24.60 6.00 -13.45
CA THR A 7 24.68 6.39 -14.86
C THR A 7 25.80 5.60 -15.52
N ALA A 8 25.53 5.00 -16.69
CA ALA A 8 26.53 4.31 -17.48
C ALA A 8 26.90 5.16 -18.71
N GLU A 9 28.15 5.60 -18.79
CA GLU A 9 28.70 6.20 -20.00
C GLU A 9 29.49 5.13 -20.78
N ARG A 10 29.24 5.05 -22.10
CA ARG A 10 30.04 4.20 -23.00
C ARG A 10 31.22 5.01 -23.52
N LYS A 11 32.43 4.58 -23.22
CA LYS A 11 33.64 5.14 -23.85
C LYS A 11 34.10 4.26 -25.01
N PRO A 12 34.47 4.84 -26.17
CA PRO A 12 35.17 4.09 -27.21
C PRO A 12 36.57 3.73 -26.71
N ASN A 13 37.05 2.52 -27.02
CA ASN A 13 38.44 2.17 -26.82
C ASN A 13 39.37 2.98 -27.73
N SER A 14 40.66 3.06 -27.39
CA SER A 14 41.71 3.76 -28.14
C SER A 14 41.87 3.28 -29.59
N ASP A 15 41.33 2.12 -29.92
CA ASP A 15 41.35 1.47 -31.24
C ASP A 15 40.05 1.65 -32.03
N GLY A 16 39.09 2.44 -31.53
CA GLY A 16 37.84 2.78 -32.22
C GLY A 16 36.84 1.62 -32.33
N LYS A 17 37.06 0.49 -31.63
CA LYS A 17 36.12 -0.63 -31.60
C LYS A 17 35.12 -0.47 -30.44
N PRO A 18 33.85 -0.88 -30.62
CA PRO A 18 32.79 -0.73 -29.62
C PRO A 18 32.83 -1.88 -28.60
N ASP A 19 33.95 -2.09 -27.92
CA ASP A 19 33.93 -2.89 -26.70
C ASP A 19 33.53 -1.94 -25.57
N ALA A 20 32.29 -2.07 -25.10
CA ALA A 20 31.72 -1.16 -24.13
C ALA A 20 32.40 -1.31 -22.76
N ILE A 21 33.38 -0.47 -22.45
CA ILE A 21 33.77 -0.22 -21.06
C ILE A 21 32.64 0.65 -20.47
N ALA A 22 31.86 0.04 -19.58
CA ALA A 22 30.83 0.74 -18.81
C ALA A 22 31.48 1.31 -17.55
N ASP A 23 31.68 2.63 -17.51
CA ASP A 23 31.98 3.33 -16.28
C ASP A 23 30.67 3.58 -15.54
N TRP A 24 30.51 2.98 -14.36
CA TRP A 24 29.35 3.17 -13.51
C TRP A 24 29.66 4.27 -12.50
N THR A 25 29.01 5.42 -12.64
CA THR A 25 29.06 6.48 -11.62
C THR A 25 27.81 6.39 -10.75
N PRO A 26 27.94 6.16 -9.42
CA PRO A 26 26.82 6.28 -8.51
C PRO A 26 26.36 7.75 -8.48
N SER A 27 25.05 7.99 -8.42
CA SER A 27 24.52 9.32 -8.14
C SER A 27 25.07 9.86 -6.82
N GLU A 28 25.42 11.15 -6.78
CA GLU A 28 25.93 11.80 -5.55
C GLU A 28 24.88 11.79 -4.43
N GLU A 29 23.60 11.81 -4.81
CA GLU A 29 22.49 11.74 -3.88
C GLU A 29 21.74 10.43 -4.00
N ASN A 30 21.44 9.87 -2.83
CA ASN A 30 20.51 8.78 -2.65
C ASN A 30 19.08 9.28 -2.92
N VAL A 31 18.35 8.63 -3.82
CA VAL A 31 16.94 8.96 -4.02
C VAL A 31 16.10 8.17 -3.02
N GLN A 32 15.30 8.88 -2.23
CA GLN A 32 14.21 8.28 -1.47
C GLN A 32 13.09 7.95 -2.44
N VAL A 33 12.86 6.66 -2.65
CA VAL A 33 11.67 6.19 -3.36
C VAL A 33 10.68 5.79 -2.27
N PRO A 34 9.61 6.57 -2.05
CA PRO A 34 8.51 6.11 -1.20
C PRO A 34 7.93 4.88 -1.90
N MET A 35 8.01 3.73 -1.23
CA MET A 35 7.21 2.59 -1.63
C MET A 35 5.80 2.89 -1.14
N PRO A 36 4.76 2.72 -1.97
CA PRO A 36 3.40 2.81 -1.46
C PRO A 36 3.22 1.75 -0.38
N ASP A 37 2.49 2.10 0.67
CA ASP A 37 2.04 1.10 1.63
C ASP A 37 1.23 0.04 0.89
N PHE A 38 1.43 -1.22 1.23
CA PHE A 38 0.65 -2.32 0.69
C PHE A 38 0.36 -3.33 1.78
N LEU A 39 -0.79 -3.99 1.66
CA LEU A 39 -1.24 -5.04 2.56
C LEU A 39 -1.43 -6.33 1.76
N THR A 40 -1.24 -7.47 2.43
CA THR A 40 -1.45 -8.79 1.82
C THR A 40 -2.47 -9.67 2.58
N PRO A 41 -3.70 -9.16 2.83
CA PRO A 41 -4.74 -9.92 3.52
C PRO A 41 -5.31 -11.05 2.68
N ASP A 42 -6.01 -11.97 3.33
CA ASP A 42 -6.99 -12.84 2.67
C ASP A 42 -8.36 -12.16 2.71
N LEU A 43 -8.79 -11.60 1.57
CA LEU A 43 -10.08 -10.90 1.45
C LEU A 43 -11.23 -11.85 1.11
N HIS A 44 -10.93 -13.10 0.79
CA HIS A 44 -11.89 -14.11 0.35
C HIS A 44 -12.12 -15.23 1.35
N GLY A 45 -11.26 -15.36 2.36
CA GLY A 45 -11.29 -16.43 3.35
C GLY A 45 -10.87 -17.78 2.78
N ASP A 46 -10.16 -17.81 1.64
CA ASP A 46 -9.72 -19.05 0.97
C ASP A 46 -8.33 -19.52 1.42
N GLY A 47 -7.73 -18.82 2.38
CA GLY A 47 -6.41 -19.06 2.94
C GLY A 47 -5.27 -18.49 2.09
N ARG A 48 -5.55 -17.65 1.08
CA ARG A 48 -4.53 -17.06 0.20
C ARG A 48 -4.48 -15.54 0.33
N SER A 49 -3.28 -14.99 0.28
CA SER A 49 -3.08 -13.54 0.28
C SER A 49 -3.46 -12.90 -1.06
N ASP A 50 -4.22 -11.82 -0.95
CA ASP A 50 -4.53 -10.81 -1.94
C ASP A 50 -3.60 -9.59 -1.81
N LEU A 51 -3.86 -8.52 -2.55
CA LEU A 51 -3.13 -7.26 -2.48
C LEU A 51 -4.07 -6.08 -2.26
N ILE A 52 -3.73 -5.21 -1.33
CA ILE A 52 -4.35 -3.89 -1.17
C ILE A 52 -3.28 -2.81 -1.24
N ILE A 53 -3.54 -1.75 -1.99
CA ILE A 53 -2.70 -0.56 -2.04
C ILE A 53 -3.57 0.64 -1.64
N PRO A 54 -3.42 1.19 -0.42
CA PRO A 54 -3.96 2.50 -0.07
C PRO A 54 -3.20 3.62 -0.80
N TYR A 55 -3.92 4.58 -1.37
CA TYR A 55 -3.31 5.75 -2.01
C TYR A 55 -4.19 7.00 -1.94
N GLN A 56 -3.54 8.15 -2.12
CA GLN A 56 -4.20 9.44 -2.25
C GLN A 56 -4.66 9.67 -3.70
N ASN A 57 -5.95 9.93 -3.89
CA ASN A 57 -6.46 10.30 -5.21
C ASN A 57 -6.21 11.79 -5.54
N ALA A 58 -6.54 12.20 -6.76
CA ALA A 58 -6.35 13.57 -7.24
C ALA A 58 -7.13 14.64 -6.45
N ARG A 59 -8.13 14.24 -5.65
CA ARG A 59 -8.92 15.12 -4.77
C ARG A 59 -8.43 15.11 -3.32
N GLY A 60 -7.35 14.38 -3.02
CA GLY A 60 -6.81 14.25 -1.68
C GLY A 60 -7.55 13.24 -0.78
N MET A 61 -8.44 12.44 -1.34
CA MET A 61 -9.18 11.40 -0.61
C MET A 61 -8.42 10.08 -0.59
N LEU A 62 -8.65 9.27 0.42
CA LEU A 62 -8.16 7.90 0.50
C LEU A 62 -8.95 7.01 -0.48
N GLU A 63 -8.23 6.31 -1.33
CA GLU A 63 -8.72 5.20 -2.13
C GLU A 63 -7.94 3.93 -1.79
N LEU A 64 -8.61 2.78 -1.86
CA LEU A 64 -7.98 1.48 -1.69
C LEU A 64 -8.09 0.74 -3.03
N PHE A 65 -6.95 0.41 -3.64
CA PHE A 65 -6.93 -0.53 -4.77
C PHE A 65 -6.85 -1.95 -4.22
N LEU A 66 -7.78 -2.80 -4.61
CA LEU A 66 -7.87 -4.19 -4.21
C LEU A 66 -7.57 -5.06 -5.42
N SER A 67 -6.73 -6.07 -5.26
CA SER A 67 -6.43 -7.05 -6.31
C SER A 67 -6.39 -8.47 -5.77
N GLN A 68 -7.21 -9.33 -6.37
CA GLN A 68 -7.29 -10.74 -6.01
C GLN A 68 -6.28 -11.58 -6.80
N LYS A 69 -5.68 -12.56 -6.11
CA LYS A 69 -4.83 -13.58 -6.73
C LYS A 69 -5.67 -14.70 -7.38
N ASN A 70 -5.32 -15.14 -8.60
CA ASN A 70 -5.95 -16.29 -9.28
C ASN A 70 -5.10 -17.57 -9.31
N GLY A 71 -4.05 -17.66 -8.49
CA GLY A 71 -3.10 -18.78 -8.49
C GLY A 71 -1.98 -18.71 -9.56
N ALA A 72 -2.08 -17.84 -10.56
CA ALA A 72 -1.03 -17.58 -11.56
C ALA A 72 -0.50 -16.13 -11.56
N GLY A 73 -1.21 -15.20 -10.90
CA GLY A 73 -0.82 -13.80 -10.71
C GLY A 73 -1.89 -12.99 -9.94
N LEU A 74 -1.62 -11.68 -9.75
CA LEU A 74 -2.55 -10.69 -9.19
C LEU A 74 -3.41 -10.11 -10.33
N ALA A 75 -4.45 -10.83 -10.74
CA ALA A 75 -5.23 -10.43 -11.93
C ALA A 75 -6.67 -10.97 -11.96
N ALA A 76 -7.16 -11.64 -10.92
CA ALA A 76 -8.49 -12.25 -10.98
C ALA A 76 -9.60 -11.19 -11.01
N VAL A 77 -9.53 -10.26 -10.06
CA VAL A 77 -10.47 -9.16 -9.85
C VAL A 77 -9.67 -7.96 -9.38
N GLN A 78 -9.98 -6.78 -9.92
CA GLN A 78 -9.42 -5.49 -9.49
C GLN A 78 -10.58 -4.55 -9.19
N GLU A 79 -10.54 -3.93 -8.02
CA GLU A 79 -11.54 -2.95 -7.60
C GLU A 79 -10.84 -1.74 -6.97
N VAL A 80 -11.43 -0.57 -7.14
CA VAL A 80 -11.04 0.62 -6.37
C VAL A 80 -12.17 0.97 -5.41
N LYS A 81 -11.94 0.78 -4.11
CA LYS A 81 -12.83 1.28 -3.08
C LYS A 81 -12.60 2.77 -2.91
N GLN A 82 -13.59 3.54 -3.33
CA GLN A 82 -13.70 4.97 -3.03
C GLN A 82 -14.13 5.13 -1.58
N THR A 83 -13.45 6.00 -0.83
CA THR A 83 -13.82 6.32 0.55
C THR A 83 -14.21 7.78 0.69
N ASN A 84 -14.99 8.08 1.73
CA ASN A 84 -15.30 9.46 2.13
C ASN A 84 -14.29 10.02 3.14
N PHE A 85 -13.14 9.35 3.33
CA PHE A 85 -12.10 9.75 4.28
C PHE A 85 -10.93 10.43 3.55
N PRO A 86 -10.36 11.51 4.12
CA PRO A 86 -9.18 12.16 3.53
C PRO A 86 -7.95 11.26 3.64
N TRP A 87 -7.03 11.39 2.68
CA TRP A 87 -5.69 10.84 2.84
C TRP A 87 -4.93 11.61 3.92
N VAL A 88 -4.35 10.89 4.88
CA VAL A 88 -3.50 11.47 5.92
C VAL A 88 -2.09 10.92 5.77
N VAL A 89 -1.10 11.80 5.59
CA VAL A 89 0.29 11.42 5.28
C VAL A 89 0.93 10.54 6.37
N LYS A 90 0.52 10.71 7.62
CA LYS A 90 0.97 9.89 8.77
C LYS A 90 0.07 8.68 9.04
N SER A 91 -0.64 8.19 8.01
CA SER A 91 -1.44 6.98 8.16
C SER A 91 -0.53 5.76 8.22
N ASN A 92 -0.89 4.80 9.07
CA ASN A 92 -0.48 3.42 8.92
C ASN A 92 -1.69 2.59 8.56
N PHE A 93 -1.48 1.53 7.80
CA PHE A 93 -2.54 0.60 7.44
C PHE A 93 -2.22 -0.79 7.97
N MET A 94 -3.26 -1.49 8.43
CA MET A 94 -3.17 -2.87 8.88
C MET A 94 -4.33 -3.66 8.28
N ALA A 95 -4.13 -4.97 8.12
CA ALA A 95 -5.21 -5.88 7.78
C ALA A 95 -5.37 -6.96 8.84
N MET A 96 -6.58 -7.12 9.35
CA MET A 96 -6.93 -8.10 10.39
C MET A 96 -8.45 -8.29 10.46
N ASP A 97 -8.92 -9.48 10.81
CA ASP A 97 -10.34 -9.78 11.00
C ASP A 97 -10.80 -9.31 12.40
N ILE A 98 -11.14 -8.02 12.53
CA ILE A 98 -11.62 -7.43 13.79
C ILE A 98 -13.12 -7.66 13.93
N THR A 99 -13.84 -7.72 12.80
CA THR A 99 -15.28 -7.98 12.76
C THR A 99 -15.64 -9.43 13.07
N GLY A 100 -14.70 -10.38 12.95
CA GLY A 100 -14.94 -11.81 13.15
C GLY A 100 -15.71 -12.46 12.01
N THR A 101 -15.62 -11.89 10.80
CA THR A 101 -16.36 -12.33 9.61
C THR A 101 -15.63 -13.42 8.85
N GLY A 102 -14.39 -13.75 9.22
CA GLY A 102 -13.56 -14.72 8.52
C GLY A 102 -12.82 -14.15 7.31
N VAL A 103 -12.97 -12.85 7.03
CA VAL A 103 -12.16 -12.11 6.05
C VAL A 103 -11.50 -10.92 6.71
N ALA A 104 -10.36 -10.48 6.18
CA ALA A 104 -9.65 -9.37 6.76
C ALA A 104 -10.37 -8.03 6.54
N ASP A 105 -10.48 -7.23 7.60
CA ASP A 105 -10.79 -5.81 7.53
C ASP A 105 -9.51 -5.02 7.22
N VAL A 106 -9.67 -3.78 6.74
CA VAL A 106 -8.57 -2.82 6.61
C VAL A 106 -8.72 -1.72 7.65
N VAL A 107 -7.68 -1.50 8.46
CA VAL A 107 -7.66 -0.42 9.45
C VAL A 107 -6.66 0.64 9.04
N GLN A 108 -7.13 1.86 8.88
CA GLN A 108 -6.29 3.06 8.84
C GLN A 108 -6.09 3.57 10.26
N ILE A 109 -4.85 3.86 10.63
CA ILE A 109 -4.46 4.45 11.91
C ILE A 109 -3.79 5.79 11.60
N PHE A 110 -4.31 6.91 12.10
CA PHE A 110 -3.86 8.23 11.66
C PHE A 110 -4.04 9.29 12.75
N PRO A 111 -3.32 10.44 12.66
CA PRO A 111 -3.55 11.56 13.55
C PRO A 111 -4.81 12.34 13.12
N ASN A 112 -5.71 12.58 14.07
CA ASN A 112 -6.79 13.56 13.95
C ASN A 112 -6.52 14.71 14.92
N GLY A 113 -5.93 15.79 14.40
CA GLY A 113 -5.33 16.82 15.26
C GLY A 113 -4.13 16.26 16.03
N GLN A 114 -4.19 16.33 17.37
CA GLN A 114 -3.15 15.76 18.25
C GLN A 114 -3.45 14.30 18.64
N ASN A 115 -4.65 13.82 18.36
CA ASN A 115 -5.12 12.54 18.87
C ASN A 115 -4.96 11.43 17.83
N LEU A 116 -4.88 10.20 18.32
CA LEU A 116 -4.95 8.98 17.55
C LEU A 116 -6.39 8.72 17.12
N SER A 117 -6.57 8.38 15.84
CA SER A 117 -7.86 7.96 15.28
C SER A 117 -7.69 6.70 14.43
N PHE A 118 -8.77 5.95 14.33
CA PHE A 118 -8.87 4.72 13.55
C PHE A 118 -10.00 4.86 12.55
N CYS A 119 -9.83 4.32 11.35
CA CYS A 119 -10.94 4.05 10.44
C CYS A 119 -10.89 2.57 10.04
N ASN A 120 -11.91 1.81 10.43
CA ASN A 120 -12.05 0.41 10.07
C ASN A 120 -12.92 0.28 8.82
N PHE A 121 -12.42 -0.40 7.79
CA PHE A 121 -13.14 -0.76 6.59
C PHE A 121 -13.42 -2.27 6.64
N PRO A 122 -14.64 -2.70 7.00
CA PRO A 122 -14.95 -4.12 7.16
C PRO A 122 -14.76 -4.90 5.87
N GLY A 123 -14.17 -6.09 5.98
CA GLY A 123 -14.11 -7.07 4.90
C GLY A 123 -15.51 -7.54 4.50
N VAL A 124 -15.73 -7.73 3.20
CA VAL A 124 -16.99 -8.28 2.67
C VAL A 124 -16.67 -9.52 1.87
N ALA A 125 -16.81 -10.69 2.50
CA ALA A 125 -16.89 -11.96 1.79
C ALA A 125 -18.34 -12.18 1.36
N ASN A 126 -18.60 -12.27 0.06
CA ASN A 126 -19.86 -12.84 -0.38
C ASN A 126 -19.81 -14.37 -0.21
N GLU A 127 -20.72 -14.94 0.57
CA GLU A 127 -20.90 -16.40 0.70
C GLU A 127 -21.40 -17.05 -0.60
N SER A 128 -21.89 -16.24 -1.54
CA SER A 128 -22.08 -16.70 -2.92
C SER A 128 -20.71 -16.84 -3.56
N ASN A 129 -20.43 -18.02 -4.08
CA ASN A 129 -19.22 -18.50 -4.77
C ASN A 129 -18.77 -17.66 -6.00
N SER A 130 -18.85 -16.33 -5.91
CA SER A 130 -18.84 -15.34 -6.99
C SER A 130 -17.49 -14.61 -7.12
N GLY A 131 -16.51 -14.89 -6.26
CA GLY A 131 -15.17 -14.31 -6.38
C GLY A 131 -15.09 -12.80 -6.18
N SER A 132 -16.08 -12.17 -5.51
CA SER A 132 -16.05 -10.73 -5.23
C SER A 132 -15.19 -10.44 -3.99
N ILE A 133 -14.08 -9.73 -4.15
CA ILE A 133 -13.39 -9.05 -3.04
C ILE A 133 -14.17 -7.77 -2.73
N GLY A 134 -14.16 -7.29 -1.49
CA GLY A 134 -14.82 -6.03 -1.18
C GLY A 134 -14.56 -5.52 0.22
N LEU A 135 -14.70 -4.21 0.38
CA LEU A 135 -14.69 -3.53 1.67
C LEU A 135 -15.96 -2.71 1.83
N ALA A 136 -16.60 -2.82 3.00
CA ALA A 136 -17.71 -1.98 3.38
C ALA A 136 -17.25 -0.53 3.64
N ASP A 137 -18.21 0.33 3.95
CA ASP A 137 -17.90 1.73 4.28
C ASP A 137 -17.14 1.82 5.60
N GLY A 138 -16.20 2.76 5.63
CA GLY A 138 -15.32 2.96 6.78
C GLY A 138 -16.07 3.49 7.99
N ILE A 139 -15.72 2.98 9.16
CA ILE A 139 -16.23 3.38 10.46
C ILE A 139 -15.08 4.03 11.23
N GLN A 140 -15.13 5.34 11.40
CA GLN A 140 -14.12 6.09 12.13
C GLN A 140 -14.39 6.08 13.64
N THR A 141 -13.34 5.86 14.42
CA THR A 141 -13.33 6.01 15.88
C THR A 141 -12.21 6.97 16.26
N ASP A 142 -12.59 8.12 16.83
CA ASP A 142 -11.65 9.10 17.37
C ASP A 142 -11.34 8.79 18.83
N THR A 143 -10.08 8.95 19.22
CA THR A 143 -9.66 8.77 20.62
C THR A 143 -9.28 10.10 21.28
N THR A 144 -9.00 10.03 22.58
CA THR A 144 -8.40 11.11 23.37
C THR A 144 -6.91 10.91 23.62
N TYR A 145 -6.32 9.84 23.08
CA TYR A 145 -4.90 9.53 23.25
C TYR A 145 -4.08 10.27 22.21
N GLY A 146 -2.94 10.83 22.62
CA GLY A 146 -2.02 11.52 21.69
C GLY A 146 -1.45 10.56 20.64
N PHE A 147 -1.36 11.01 19.39
CA PHE A 147 -0.78 10.23 18.29
C PHE A 147 0.70 9.90 18.50
N ASP A 148 1.43 10.77 19.21
CA ASP A 148 2.85 10.60 19.55
C ASP A 148 3.12 9.39 20.47
N ASN A 149 2.07 8.75 21.00
CA ASN A 149 2.18 7.49 21.73
C ASN A 149 2.31 6.27 20.79
N THR A 150 2.29 6.47 19.46
CA THR A 150 2.47 5.38 18.47
C THR A 150 3.96 5.14 18.19
N ILE A 151 4.37 3.86 18.21
CA ILE A 151 5.70 3.44 17.78
C ILE A 151 5.77 3.50 16.24
N GLY A 152 6.79 4.15 15.67
CA GLY A 152 7.01 4.23 14.22
C GLY A 152 7.14 5.63 13.61
N PHE A 153 7.05 6.70 14.41
CA PHE A 153 7.17 8.10 13.93
C PHE A 153 8.27 8.91 14.63
N SER A 154 9.43 8.29 14.88
CA SER A 154 10.67 8.99 15.30
C SER A 154 11.54 9.36 14.12
#